data_AF-A0A0S7Y770-F1
#
_entry.id   AF-A0A0S7Y770-F1
#
_cell.length_a   1.000
_cell.length_b   1.000
_cell.length_c   1.000
_cell.angle_alpha   90.00
_cell.angle_beta   90.00
_cell.angle_gamma   90.00
#
_symmetry.space_group_name_H-M   'P 1'
#
loop_
_entity.id
_entity.type
_entity.pdbx_description
1 polymer ?
#
loop_
_entity_poly.entity_id
_entity_poly.type
_entity_poly.pdbx_seq_one_letter_code
_entity_poly.pdbx_strand_id
1 'polypeptide(L)' 'MQTAHNIDYRKQIDEALKRAKLKKVLYLYDELGYKRLLGVFNLKKAEEIKRVLQRKNLINRLTEADIRTTQPDDDFR' A
#
# COMPACT_ATOMS: atom_id res chain seq x y z
N MET A 1 5.88 2.78 37.76
CA MET A 1 6.06 3.54 36.50
C MET A 1 6.35 2.68 35.25
N GLN A 2 6.30 1.33 35.32
CA GLN A 2 6.54 0.44 34.16
C GLN A 2 5.26 0.08 33.36
N THR A 3 4.07 0.23 33.94
CA THR A 3 2.79 -0.11 33.29
C THR A 3 2.35 0.88 32.21
N ALA A 4 2.66 2.18 32.39
CA ALA A 4 2.29 3.22 31.42
C ALA A 4 3.00 3.05 30.07
N HIS A 5 4.28 2.67 30.07
CA HIS A 5 5.05 2.40 28.85
C HIS A 5 4.52 1.18 28.08
N ASN A 6 4.08 0.15 28.80
CA ASN A 6 3.59 -1.09 28.20
C ASN A 6 2.26 -0.91 27.45
N ILE A 7 1.40 0.01 27.93
CA ILE A 7 0.15 0.37 27.26
C ILE A 7 0.43 1.16 25.97
N ASP A 8 1.45 2.01 25.98
CA ASP A 8 1.83 2.84 24.84
C ASP A 8 2.38 1.99 23.68
N TYR A 9 3.30 1.05 23.96
CA TYR A 9 3.80 0.11 22.96
C TYR A 9 2.69 -0.73 22.33
N ARG A 10 1.73 -1.20 23.14
CA ARG A 10 0.61 -2.00 22.64
C ARG A 10 -0.24 -1.21 21.63
N LYS A 11 -0.52 0.07 21.92
CA LYS A 11 -1.22 0.96 20.99
C LYS A 11 -0.43 1.18 19.70
N GLN A 12 0.88 1.43 19.80
CA GLN A 12 1.74 1.61 18.63
C GLN A 12 1.80 0.34 17.75
N ILE A 13 1.87 -0.84 18.37
CA ILE A 13 1.85 -2.13 17.65
C ILE A 13 0.50 -2.34 16.96
N ASP A 14 -0.61 -2.10 17.65
CA ASP A 14 -1.96 -2.21 17.06
C ASP A 14 -2.15 -1.26 15.87
N GLU A 15 -1.68 -0.01 15.98
CA GLU A 15 -1.71 0.94 14.87
C GLU A 15 -0.83 0.50 13.70
N ALA A 16 0.37 0.01 13.98
CA ALA A 16 1.27 -0.51 12.95
C ALA A 16 0.65 -1.72 12.22
N LEU A 17 0.04 -2.65 12.94
CA LEU A 17 -0.65 -3.81 12.36
C LEU A 17 -1.86 -3.42 11.51
N LYS A 18 -2.65 -2.43 11.97
CA LYS A 18 -3.77 -1.88 11.18
C LYS A 18 -3.28 -1.25 9.88
N ARG A 19 -2.16 -0.52 9.93
CA ARG A 19 -1.54 0.08 8.73
C ARG A 19 -0.94 -0.98 7.80
N ALA A 20 -0.31 -2.03 8.32
CA ALA A 20 0.27 -3.11 7.52
C ALA A 20 -0.79 -3.90 6.72
N LYS A 21 -2.03 -3.94 7.22
CA LYS A 21 -3.18 -4.55 6.52
C LYS A 21 -3.80 -3.66 5.45
N LEU A 22 -3.46 -2.36 5.42
CA LEU A 22 -3.93 -1.45 4.38
C LEU A 22 -3.00 -1.53 3.17
N LYS A 23 -3.56 -1.92 2.03
CA LYS A 23 -2.85 -2.01 0.75
C LYS A 23 -3.58 -1.19 -0.30
N LYS A 24 -2.84 -0.86 -1.36
CA LYS A 24 -3.38 -0.30 -2.59
C LYS A 24 -3.23 -1.28 -3.73
N VAL A 25 -4.34 -1.53 -4.40
CA VAL A 25 -4.36 -2.22 -5.69
C VAL A 25 -4.13 -1.18 -6.77
N LEU A 26 -3.15 -1.43 -7.63
CA LEU A 26 -2.85 -0.56 -8.77
C LEU A 26 -3.22 -1.27 -10.06
N TYR A 27 -3.89 -0.53 -10.95
CA TYR A 27 -4.22 -0.96 -12.31
C TYR A 27 -3.65 0.02 -13.31
N LEU A 28 -3.10 -0.49 -14.42
CA LEU A 28 -2.59 0.31 -15.52
C LEU A 28 -3.41 0.02 -16.79
N TYR A 29 -3.82 1.06 -17.50
CA TYR A 29 -4.40 0.93 -18.82
C TYR A 29 -3.29 0.76 -19.87
N ASP A 30 -3.41 -0.27 -20.69
CA ASP A 30 -2.52 -0.45 -21.84
C ASP A 30 -2.89 0.50 -23.00
N GLU A 31 -2.14 0.40 -24.10
CA GLU A 31 -2.32 1.28 -25.26
C GLU A 31 -3.67 1.10 -25.95
N LEU A 32 -4.30 -0.06 -25.77
CA LEU A 32 -5.61 -0.39 -26.31
C LEU A 32 -6.74 -0.03 -25.31
N GLY A 33 -6.41 0.54 -24.15
CA GLY A 33 -7.36 0.94 -23.12
C GLY A 33 -7.83 -0.22 -22.24
N TYR A 34 -7.17 -1.39 -22.27
CA TYR A 34 -7.52 -2.48 -21.36
C TYR A 34 -6.90 -2.26 -19.98
N LYS A 35 -7.73 -2.42 -18.96
CA LYS A 35 -7.33 -2.34 -17.55
C LYS A 35 -6.54 -3.59 -17.16
N ARG A 36 -5.25 -3.44 -16.87
CA ARG A 36 -4.39 -4.52 -16.37
C ARG A 36 -4.04 -4.33 -14.91
N LEU A 37 -4.10 -5.41 -14.13
CA LEU A 37 -3.64 -5.41 -12.75
C LEU A 37 -2.12 -5.28 -12.73
N LEU A 38 -1.61 -4.25 -12.05
CA LEU A 38 -0.18 -4.08 -11.80
C LEU A 38 0.24 -4.87 -10.55
N GLY A 39 -0.64 -4.90 -9.54
CA GLY A 39 -0.46 -5.66 -8.32
C GLY A 39 -1.09 -5.01 -7.10
N VAL A 40 -0.90 -5.66 -5.96
CA VAL A 40 -1.28 -5.18 -4.64
C VAL A 40 -0.03 -4.76 -3.88
N PHE A 41 0.01 -3.52 -3.41
CA PHE A 41 1.21 -2.94 -2.79
C PHE A 41 0.86 -2.31 -1.46
N ASN A 42 1.81 -2.25 -0.54
CA ASN A 42 1.66 -1.38 0.63
C ASN A 42 1.60 0.09 0.20
N LEU A 43 1.11 0.94 1.10
CA LEU A 43 0.91 2.37 0.83
C LEU A 43 2.18 3.07 0.35
N LYS A 44 3.32 2.80 1.00
CA LYS A 44 4.60 3.41 0.65
C LYS A 44 5.04 3.03 -0.77
N LYS A 45 4.99 1.75 -1.11
CA LYS A 45 5.38 1.23 -2.43
C LYS A 45 4.42 1.71 -3.51
N ALA A 46 3.13 1.79 -3.22
CA ALA A 46 2.14 2.34 -4.14
C ALA A 46 2.44 3.81 -4.47
N GLU A 47 2.82 4.63 -3.48
CA GLU A 47 3.25 6.02 -3.71
C GLU A 47 4.55 6.10 -4.54
N GLU A 48 5.53 5.24 -4.28
CA GLU A 48 6.75 5.17 -5.08
C GLU A 48 6.45 4.85 -6.54
N ILE A 49 5.60 3.84 -6.79
CA ILE A 49 5.16 3.48 -8.15
C ILE A 49 4.44 4.66 -8.81
N LYS A 50 3.55 5.34 -8.09
CA LYS A 50 2.82 6.52 -8.59
C LYS A 50 3.79 7.63 -9.00
N ARG A 51 4.81 7.92 -8.20
CA ARG A 51 5.86 8.91 -8.54
C ARG A 51 6.64 8.52 -9.79
N VAL A 52 6.99 7.24 -9.95
CA VAL A 52 7.69 6.76 -11.15
C VAL A 52 6.79 6.92 -12.39
N LEU A 53 5.51 6.57 -12.29
CA LEU A 53 4.56 6.71 -13.41
C LEU A 53 4.28 8.18 -13.75
N GLN A 54 4.22 9.07 -12.75
CA GLN A 54 4.15 10.51 -12.95
C GLN A 54 5.34 11.04 -13.74
N ARG A 55 6.57 10.65 -13.36
CA ARG A 55 7.79 11.04 -14.09
C ARG A 55 7.81 10.54 -15.54
N LYS A 56 7.08 9.47 -15.84
CA LYS A 56 6.93 8.91 -17.19
C LYS A 56 5.71 9.45 -17.95
N ASN A 57 4.97 10.43 -17.41
CA ASN A 57 3.70 10.94 -17.97
C ASN A 57 2.62 9.85 -18.15
N LEU A 58 2.68 8.76 -17.39
CA LEU A 58 1.73 7.64 -17.45
C LEU A 58 0.65 7.69 -16.36
N ILE A 59 0.59 8.78 -15.59
CA ILE A 59 -0.34 8.89 -14.44
C ILE A 59 -1.81 8.82 -14.87
N ASN A 60 -2.15 9.34 -16.05
CA ASN A 60 -3.52 9.30 -16.59
C ASN A 60 -3.98 7.89 -16.96
N ARG A 61 -3.06 6.92 -16.96
CA ARG A 61 -3.34 5.50 -17.21
C ARG A 61 -3.38 4.67 -15.92
N LEU A 62 -3.28 5.28 -14.75
CA LEU A 62 -3.27 4.58 -13.46
C LEU A 62 -4.64 4.68 -12.77
N THR A 63 -5.15 3.55 -12.26
CA THR A 63 -6.27 3.51 -11.32
C THR A 63 -5.83 2.84 -10.03
N GLU A 64 -6.21 3.41 -8.89
CA GLU A 64 -5.91 2.88 -7.56
C GLU A 64 -7.18 2.57 -6.77
N ALA A 65 -7.13 1.52 -5.94
CA ALA A 65 -8.20 1.18 -5.00
C ALA A 65 -7.60 0.71 -3.67
N ASP A 66 -8.12 1.21 -2.56
CA ASP A 66 -7.72 0.76 -1.22
C ASP A 66 -8.37 -0.57 -0.87
N ILE A 67 -7.57 -1.50 -0.36
CA ILE A 67 -8.04 -2.80 0.13
C ILE A 67 -7.48 -3.09 1.51
N ARG A 68 -8.20 -3.91 2.27
CA ARG A 68 -7.73 -4.47 3.54
C ARG A 68 -7.41 -5.93 3.36
N THR A 69 -6.19 -6.31 3.69
CA THR A 69 -5.76 -7.71 3.69
C THR A 69 -5.95 -8.32 5.07
N THR A 70 -6.17 -9.64 5.10
CA THR A 70 -6.25 -10.40 6.36
C THR A 70 -4.86 -10.58 6.99
N GLN A 71 -3.82 -10.59 6.17
CA GLN A 71 -2.42 -10.73 6.57
C GLN A 71 -1.65 -9.40 6.41
N PRO A 72 -0.73 -9.07 7.33
CA PRO A 72 0.20 -7.94 7.18
C PRO A 72 1.20 -8.18 6.01
N ASP A 73 2.05 -7.20 5.68
CA ASP A 73 3.18 -7.44 4.76
C ASP A 73 4.06 -8.58 5.30
N ASP A 74 4.18 -9.67 4.55
CA ASP A 74 5.32 -10.58 4.68
C ASP A 74 6.50 -9.99 3.91
N ASP A 75 7.69 -10.03 4.52
CA ASP A 75 8.93 -9.63 3.86
C ASP A 75 9.15 -10.58 2.67
N PHE A 76 8.97 -10.07 1.44
CA PHE A 76 9.35 -10.80 0.24
C PHE A 76 10.89 -10.86 0.21
N ARG A 77 11.45 -11.94 0.75
CA ARG A 77 12.86 -12.30 0.63
C ARG A 77 13.22 -12.69 -0.80
#